data_AF-A0A965PTT3-F1
#
_entry.id   AF-A0A965PTT3-F1
#
_cell.length_a   1.000
_cell.length_b   1.000
_cell.length_c   1.000
_cell.angle_alpha   90.00
_cell.angle_beta   90.00
_cell.angle_gamma   90.00
#
_symmetry.space_group_name_H-M   'P 1'
#
loop_
_entity.id
_entity.type
_entity.pdbx_description
1 polymer ?
#
loop_
_entity_poly.entity_id
_entity_poly.type
_entity_poly.pdbx_seq_one_letter_code
_entity_poly.pdbx_strand_id
1 'polypeptide(L)'
;MPRRLTPRHRIFVIEWMDASDAFPSWAKASSVKASDREQLVQSVGYLVDEDDDWITLATSCVDAGDDEHFGGGIHIPKPLVRSRLEVE
;
A
#
# COMPACT_ATOMS: atom_id res chain seq x y z
N MET A 1 3.44 -31.31 3.50
CA MET A 1 3.65 -29.90 3.92
C MET A 1 3.56 -29.04 2.67
N PRO A 2 2.73 -27.97 2.64
CA PRO A 2 2.68 -27.09 1.48
C PRO A 2 4.05 -26.47 1.27
N ARG A 3 4.53 -26.49 0.03
CA ARG A 3 5.85 -26.00 -0.35
C ARG A 3 5.87 -24.49 -0.12
N ARG A 4 6.78 -23.99 0.73
CA ARG A 4 6.95 -22.55 0.96
C ARG A 4 7.32 -21.93 -0.39
N LEU A 5 6.47 -21.06 -0.91
CA LEU A 5 6.72 -20.38 -2.18
C LEU A 5 7.86 -19.39 -1.95
N THR A 6 8.98 -19.58 -2.63
CA THR A 6 10.08 -18.60 -2.65
C THR A 6 9.75 -17.54 -3.71
N PRO A 7 9.75 -16.25 -3.37
CA PRO A 7 9.56 -15.18 -4.34
C PRO A 7 10.59 -15.27 -5.47
N ARG A 8 10.14 -15.11 -6.72
CA ARG A 8 11.05 -15.00 -7.88
C ARG A 8 11.63 -13.60 -8.05
N HIS A 9 11.02 -12.63 -7.37
CA HIS A 9 11.38 -11.22 -7.42
C HIS A 9 11.47 -10.70 -5.99
N ARG A 10 12.22 -9.61 -5.81
CA ARG A 10 12.33 -8.92 -4.53
C ARG A 10 10.96 -8.41 -4.10
N ILE A 11 10.52 -8.77 -2.91
CA ILE A 11 9.28 -8.30 -2.33
C ILE A 11 9.63 -7.30 -1.23
N PHE A 12 9.00 -6.12 -1.28
CA PHE A 12 9.09 -5.15 -0.21
C PHE A 12 7.75 -5.02 0.49
N VAL A 13 7.77 -4.99 1.82
CA VAL A 13 6.65 -4.55 2.65
C VAL A 13 6.94 -3.12 3.06
N ILE A 14 6.04 -2.21 2.67
CA ILE A 14 6.11 -0.79 3.03
C ILE A 14 4.98 -0.52 4.01
N GLU A 15 5.33 -0.03 5.19
CA GLU A 15 4.39 0.52 6.15
C GLU A 15 4.51 2.04 6.10
N TRP A 16 3.40 2.74 5.90
CA TRP A 16 3.36 4.20 5.96
C TRP A 16 2.40 4.68 7.05
N MET A 17 2.56 5.93 7.44
CA MET A 17 1.76 6.59 8.47
C MET A 17 0.29 6.64 8.07
N ASP A 18 -0.58 6.32 9.02
CA ASP A 18 -1.99 6.61 8.87
C ASP A 18 -2.18 8.13 8.78
N ALA A 19 -3.16 8.59 8.00
CA ALA A 19 -3.42 10.02 7.84
C ALA A 19 -3.73 10.69 9.19
N SER A 20 -4.29 9.97 10.17
CA SER A 20 -4.51 10.47 11.52
C SER A 20 -3.24 10.73 12.34
N ASP A 21 -2.10 10.15 11.94
CA ASP A 21 -0.81 10.45 12.56
C ASP A 21 -0.18 11.73 11.98
N ALA A 22 -0.49 12.07 10.72
CA ALA A 22 -0.05 13.31 10.08
C ALA A 22 -1.01 14.49 10.34
N PHE A 23 -2.29 14.21 10.55
CA PHE A 23 -3.34 15.20 10.78
C PHE A 23 -4.06 14.93 12.10
N PRO A 24 -3.63 15.55 13.23
CA PRO A 24 -4.16 15.24 14.57
C PRO A 24 -5.65 15.52 14.76
N SER A 25 -6.28 16.27 13.86
CA SER A 25 -7.73 16.51 13.85
C SER A 25 -8.53 15.34 13.28
N TRP A 26 -7.88 14.38 12.63
CA TRP A 26 -8.53 13.20 12.09
C TRP A 26 -8.71 12.14 13.18
N ALA A 27 -9.83 11.45 13.14
CA ALA A 27 -10.14 10.39 14.09
C ALA A 27 -9.13 9.24 13.93
N LYS A 28 -8.47 8.85 15.02
CA LYS A 28 -7.62 7.64 15.01
C LYS A 28 -8.48 6.43 14.74
N ALA A 29 -7.96 5.41 14.06
CA ALA A 29 -8.66 4.15 13.84
C ALA A 29 -9.25 3.54 15.13
N SER A 30 -8.57 3.70 16.27
CA SER A 30 -9.05 3.26 17.59
C SER A 30 -10.34 3.95 18.05
N SER A 31 -10.59 5.17 17.59
CA SER A 31 -11.76 6.00 17.92
C SER A 31 -12.96 5.77 17.00
N VAL A 32 -12.78 5.00 15.92
CA VAL A 32 -13.86 4.59 15.01
C VAL A 32 -14.37 3.20 15.45
N LYS A 33 -15.71 3.00 15.41
CA LYS A 33 -16.32 1.71 15.74
C LYS A 33 -15.78 0.64 14.80
N ALA A 34 -15.55 -0.59 15.27
CA ALA A 34 -14.95 -1.65 14.45
C ALA A 34 -15.75 -1.96 13.17
N SER A 35 -17.07 -1.79 13.18
CA SER A 35 -17.94 -1.91 11.99
C SER A 35 -17.74 -0.80 10.96
N ASP A 36 -17.25 0.35 11.42
CA ASP A 36 -17.11 1.59 10.66
C ASP A 36 -15.63 1.92 10.42
N ARG A 37 -14.70 1.08 10.94
CA ARG A 37 -13.27 1.12 10.61
C ARG A 37 -13.15 0.66 9.17
N GLU A 38 -13.33 1.60 8.26
CA GLU A 38 -13.12 1.37 6.84
C GLU A 38 -11.72 0.76 6.67
N GLN A 39 -11.76 -0.44 6.08
CA GLN A 39 -10.72 -1.42 5.84
C GLN A 39 -9.27 -0.97 6.09
N LEU A 40 -8.51 -1.80 6.80
CA LEU A 40 -7.05 -1.82 6.62
C LEU A 40 -6.79 -1.99 5.12
N VAL A 41 -6.42 -0.90 4.44
CA VAL A 41 -6.17 -0.92 3.00
C VAL A 41 -4.82 -1.60 2.80
N GLN A 42 -4.86 -2.91 2.62
CA GLN A 42 -3.72 -3.69 2.15
C GLN A 42 -3.76 -3.69 0.64
N SER A 43 -2.89 -2.88 0.03
CA SER A 43 -2.71 -2.85 -1.41
C SER A 43 -1.44 -3.59 -1.79
N VAL A 44 -1.53 -4.37 -2.86
CA VAL A 44 -0.38 -5.04 -3.49
C VAL A 44 -0.24 -4.45 -4.89
N GLY A 45 0.97 -4.03 -5.22
CA GLY A 45 1.27 -3.44 -6.51
C GLY A 45 2.72 -3.65 -6.91
N TYR A 46 3.00 -3.33 -8.16
CA TYR A 46 4.36 -3.32 -8.68
C TYR A 46 4.96 -1.95 -8.46
N LEU A 47 6.19 -1.89 -7.94
CA LEU A 47 6.96 -0.65 -7.90
C LEU A 47 7.23 -0.21 -9.34
N VAL A 48 6.67 0.93 -9.74
CA VAL A 48 6.83 1.46 -11.10
C VAL A 48 7.76 2.66 -11.16
N ASP A 49 7.81 3.45 -10.08
CA ASP A 49 8.68 4.61 -9.98
C ASP A 49 9.03 4.91 -8.51
N GLU A 50 10.24 5.41 -8.28
CA GLU A 50 10.73 5.85 -6.98
C GLU A 50 11.72 7.00 -7.19
N ASP A 51 11.34 8.21 -6.78
CA ASP A 51 12.19 9.39 -6.79
C ASP A 51 12.56 9.83 -5.35
N ASP A 52 13.14 11.01 -5.18
CA ASP A 52 13.57 11.49 -3.85
C ASP A 52 12.38 11.76 -2.89
N ASP A 53 11.18 11.97 -3.42
CA ASP A 53 10.01 12.40 -2.68
C ASP A 53 8.92 11.31 -2.57
N TRP A 54 8.82 10.40 -3.55
CA TRP A 54 7.69 9.50 -3.74
C TRP A 54 8.09 8.05 -4.01
N ILE A 55 7.21 7.14 -3.60
CA ILE A 55 7.17 5.74 -4.03
C ILE A 55 5.84 5.53 -4.77
N THR A 56 5.91 5.10 -6.02
CA THR A 56 4.71 4.88 -6.85
C THR A 56 4.52 3.39 -7.13
N LEU A 57 3.35 2.88 -6.75
CA LEU A 57 2.92 1.51 -7.01
C LEU A 57 1.82 1.49 -8.06
N ALA A 58 1.94 0.64 -9.08
CA ALA A 58 0.82 0.31 -9.95
C ALA A 58 0.06 -0.87 -9.36
N THR A 59 -1.24 -0.69 -9.08
CA THR A 59 -2.10 -1.77 -8.60
C THR A 59 -2.75 -2.48 -9.79
N SER A 60 -2.84 -3.82 -9.74
CA SER A 60 -3.60 -4.58 -10.74
C SER A 60 -5.08 -4.64 -10.34
N CYS A 61 -5.74 -3.47 -10.27
CA CYS A 61 -7.17 -3.38 -10.02
C CYS A 61 -7.85 -2.96 -11.31
N VAL A 62 -8.15 -3.91 -12.17
CA VAL A 62 -9.12 -3.71 -13.25
C VAL A 62 -9.98 -4.96 -13.35
N ASP A 63 -11.29 -4.79 -13.19
CA ASP A 63 -12.25 -5.78 -13.64
C ASP A 63 -12.05 -5.97 -15.16
N ALA A 64 -12.07 -7.21 -15.60
CA ALA A 64 -11.63 -7.64 -16.94
C ALA A 64 -12.53 -7.20 -18.12
N GLY A 65 -13.20 -6.05 -18.02
CA GLY A 65 -14.18 -5.57 -18.97
C GLY A 65 -13.96 -4.16 -19.53
N ASP A 66 -12.92 -3.43 -19.11
CA ASP A 66 -12.60 -2.10 -19.65
C ASP A 66 -11.17 -2.08 -20.22
N ASP A 67 -11.08 -1.95 -21.55
CA ASP A 67 -9.84 -2.12 -22.32
C ASP A 67 -8.84 -0.96 -22.21
N GLU A 68 -9.11 0.08 -21.39
CA GLU A 68 -8.31 1.31 -21.38
C GLU A 68 -7.89 1.83 -19.99
N HIS A 69 -7.96 1.03 -18.93
CA HIS A 69 -7.62 1.52 -17.58
C HIS A 69 -6.43 0.77 -16.98
N PHE A 70 -5.28 1.44 -16.92
CA PHE A 70 -4.22 1.06 -15.99
C PHE A 70 -4.81 1.20 -14.58
N GLY A 71 -4.78 0.11 -13.79
CA GLY A 71 -5.24 0.17 -12.41
C GLY A 71 -4.58 1.33 -11.65
N GLY A 72 -5.35 1.98 -10.78
CA GLY A 72 -4.93 3.22 -10.13
C GLY A 72 -3.53 3.13 -9.50
N GLY A 73 -2.73 4.17 -9.68
CA GLY A 73 -1.44 4.33 -9.03
C GLY A 73 -1.61 4.72 -7.56
N ILE A 74 -0.86 4.08 -6.67
CA ILE A 74 -0.71 4.52 -5.28
C ILE A 74 0.60 5.29 -5.18
N HIS A 75 0.51 6.57 -4.85
CA HIS A 75 1.66 7.43 -4.62
C HIS A 75 1.84 7.64 -3.12
N ILE A 76 2.96 7.16 -2.58
CA ILE A 76 3.28 7.21 -1.16
C ILE A 76 4.40 8.24 -0.97
N PRO A 77 4.18 9.36 -0.25
CA PRO A 77 5.27 10.27 0.08
C PRO A 77 6.27 9.58 1.00
N LYS A 78 7.57 9.63 0.67
CA LYS A 78 8.64 9.05 1.48
C LYS A 78 8.68 9.55 2.92
N PRO A 79 8.38 10.83 3.24
CA PRO A 79 8.31 11.29 4.63
C PRO A 79 7.24 10.58 5.48
N LEU A 80 6.25 9.94 4.85
CA LEU A 80 5.22 9.17 5.55
C LEU A 80 5.58 7.68 5.69
N VAL A 81 6.66 7.20 5.08
CA VAL A 81 7.08 5.80 5.20
C VAL A 81 7.68 5.56 6.58
N ARG A 82 7.06 4.66 7.34
CA ARG A 82 7.53 4.24 8.68
C ARG A 82 8.58 3.16 8.60
N SER A 83 8.35 2.17 7.75
CA SER A 83 9.24 1.02 7.62
C SER A 83 9.21 0.46 6.19
N ARG A 84 10.36 -0.09 5.78
CA ARG A 84 10.52 -0.83 4.53
C ARG A 84 11.33 -2.08 4.81
N LEU A 85 10.73 -3.24 4.56
CA LEU A 85 11.36 -4.54 4.78
C LEU A 85 11.40 -5.31 3.46
N GLU A 86 12.58 -5.83 3.12
CA GLU A 86 12.70 -6.83 2.05
C GLU A 86 12.38 -8.22 2.62
N VAL A 87 11.52 -8.97 1.93
CA VAL A 87 11.11 -10.32 2.31
C VAL A 87 11.87 -11.33 1.46
N GLU A 88 12.58 -12.25 2.11
CA GLU A 88 13.35 -13.36 1.51
C GLU A 88 12.50 -14.62 1.29
#